data_AF-A0A8B9QW46-F1
#
_entry.id   AF-A0A8B9QW46-F1
#
_cell.length_a   1.000
_cell.length_b   1.000
_cell.length_c   1.000
_cell.angle_alpha   90.00
_cell.angle_beta   90.00
_cell.angle_gamma   90.00
#
_symmetry.space_group_name_H-M   'P 1'
#
loop_
_entity.id
_entity.type
_entity.pdbx_description
1 polymer ?
#
loop_
_entity_poly.entity_id
_entity_poly.type
_entity_poly.pdbx_seq_one_letter_code
_entity_poly.pdbx_strand_id
1 'polypeptide(L)'
;WKAGGSGAVGGWLSALRGRCVLPSDTFLAKGSAALEKLEALCGEGSENTHPSKLLQLYTQAVLDITYFEESQLVDEDFPEETSLEKVKELTSVLSEPEDLVTECSINEDPINILGTELVECLYWRRGALLYMYCHTVKERSEWLQENIAIFKKCLNDGVHYLMKMLSFRCPLRINEDVSLQDKDTARLLSEGIFSDTHLLAMVYSGEMCYWGLKLCGEGEQESLETPDPAPDSGPGCRSHSAPLDFRELGKSMLTKSTCS
;
A
#
# COMPACT_ATOMS: atom_id res chain seq x y z
N TRP A 1 -1.81 -25.38 12.70
CA TRP A 1 -2.47 -24.20 13.27
C TRP A 1 -3.04 -24.52 14.64
N LYS A 2 -2.64 -23.80 15.70
CA LYS A 2 -3.30 -23.89 17.02
C LYS A 2 -4.67 -23.20 16.95
N ALA A 3 -5.57 -23.55 17.86
CA ALA A 3 -6.90 -22.96 18.03
C ALA A 3 -6.96 -21.41 18.01
N GLY A 4 -5.84 -20.70 18.21
CA GLY A 4 -5.75 -19.24 18.10
C GLY A 4 -5.76 -18.67 16.67
N GLY A 5 -5.19 -19.36 15.68
CA GLY A 5 -5.10 -18.83 14.30
C GLY A 5 -6.43 -18.87 13.56
N SER A 6 -7.21 -19.93 13.75
CA SER A 6 -8.57 -20.04 13.19
C SER A 6 -9.55 -19.08 13.87
N GLY A 7 -9.35 -18.78 15.16
CA GLY A 7 -10.17 -17.83 15.90
C GLY A 7 -9.91 -16.38 15.51
N ALA A 8 -8.64 -16.02 15.24
CA ALA A 8 -8.27 -14.71 14.72
C ALA A 8 -8.95 -14.46 13.37
N VAL A 9 -8.75 -15.34 12.39
CA VAL A 9 -9.36 -15.22 11.05
C VAL A 9 -10.89 -15.12 11.13
N GLY A 10 -11.54 -15.88 12.02
CA GLY A 10 -12.98 -15.80 12.31
C GLY A 10 -13.47 -14.43 12.81
N GLY A 11 -12.70 -13.78 13.68
CA GLY A 11 -12.99 -12.43 14.16
C GLY A 11 -12.89 -11.37 13.07
N TRP A 12 -11.85 -11.45 12.24
CA TRP A 12 -11.62 -10.53 11.12
C TRP A 12 -12.63 -10.72 9.99
N LEU A 13 -13.03 -11.95 9.68
CA LEU A 13 -14.15 -12.26 8.78
C LEU A 13 -15.44 -11.55 9.21
N SER A 14 -15.77 -11.63 10.50
CA SER A 14 -16.97 -11.00 11.05
C SER A 14 -16.89 -9.47 10.97
N ALA A 15 -15.70 -8.90 11.20
CA ALA A 15 -15.46 -7.47 11.06
C ALA A 15 -15.55 -7.00 9.59
N LEU A 16 -14.97 -7.75 8.64
CA LEU A 16 -15.02 -7.43 7.21
C LEU A 16 -16.45 -7.52 6.65
N ARG A 17 -17.24 -8.49 7.11
CA ARG A 17 -18.66 -8.62 6.72
C ARG A 17 -19.54 -7.50 7.30
N GLY A 18 -19.27 -7.06 8.52
CA GLY A 18 -19.98 -5.93 9.14
C GLY A 18 -19.72 -4.58 8.45
N ARG A 19 -18.65 -4.48 7.65
CA ARG A 19 -18.28 -3.29 6.88
C ARG A 19 -18.94 -3.22 5.49
N CYS A 20 -19.45 -4.34 4.98
CA CYS A 20 -20.15 -4.41 3.69
C CYS A 20 -21.64 -4.04 3.83
N VAL A 21 -22.02 -2.78 3.65
CA VAL A 21 -23.42 -2.41 3.37
C VAL A 21 -23.68 -2.64 1.89
N LEU A 22 -24.54 -3.60 1.56
CA LEU A 22 -24.76 -4.16 0.21
C LEU A 22 -25.42 -3.18 -0.78
N PRO A 23 -24.72 -2.86 -1.88
CA PRO A 23 -25.32 -2.87 -3.22
C PRO A 23 -24.72 -3.99 -4.10
N SER A 24 -25.43 -4.33 -5.18
CA SER A 24 -25.13 -5.45 -6.09
C SER A 24 -23.95 -5.16 -7.04
N ASP A 25 -22.75 -4.93 -6.50
CA ASP A 25 -21.54 -4.78 -7.31
C ASP A 25 -20.82 -6.12 -7.55
N THR A 26 -20.18 -6.26 -8.72
CA THR A 26 -19.50 -7.51 -9.13
C THR A 26 -18.26 -7.81 -8.28
N PHE A 27 -17.53 -6.79 -7.82
CA PHE A 27 -16.37 -6.97 -6.93
C PHE A 27 -16.83 -7.33 -5.52
N LEU A 28 -17.88 -6.70 -5.01
CA LEU A 28 -18.48 -7.11 -3.73
C LEU A 28 -19.01 -8.54 -3.77
N ALA A 29 -19.61 -8.96 -4.89
CA ALA A 29 -20.05 -10.34 -5.07
C ALA A 29 -18.88 -11.33 -5.09
N LYS A 30 -17.75 -10.98 -5.74
CA LYS A 30 -16.52 -11.79 -5.74
C LYS A 30 -15.90 -11.87 -4.36
N GLY A 31 -15.77 -10.74 -3.66
CA GLY A 31 -15.27 -10.68 -2.28
C GLY A 31 -16.14 -11.51 -1.33
N SER A 32 -17.46 -11.36 -1.42
CA SER A 32 -18.41 -12.17 -0.63
C SER A 32 -18.27 -13.67 -0.90
N ALA A 33 -18.17 -14.07 -2.17
CA ALA A 33 -17.96 -15.47 -2.55
C ALA A 33 -16.60 -16.01 -2.07
N ALA A 34 -15.56 -15.18 -2.01
CA ALA A 34 -14.27 -15.56 -1.43
C ALA A 34 -14.36 -15.76 0.09
N LEU A 35 -15.12 -14.93 0.80
CA LEU A 35 -15.38 -15.11 2.24
C LEU A 35 -16.20 -16.36 2.52
N GLU A 36 -17.24 -16.65 1.74
CA GLU A 36 -18.04 -17.88 1.87
C GLU A 36 -17.19 -19.14 1.66
N LYS A 37 -16.30 -19.13 0.66
CA LYS A 37 -15.33 -20.22 0.45
C LYS A 37 -14.39 -20.37 1.64
N LEU A 38 -13.97 -19.26 2.25
CA LEU A 38 -13.09 -19.27 3.41
C LEU A 38 -13.80 -19.81 4.66
N GLU A 39 -15.05 -19.43 4.88
CA GLU A 39 -15.89 -19.97 5.95
C GLU A 39 -16.10 -21.48 5.79
N ALA A 40 -16.38 -21.96 4.57
CA ALA A 40 -16.52 -23.38 4.28
C ALA A 40 -15.23 -24.17 4.60
N LEU A 41 -14.07 -23.65 4.20
CA LEU A 41 -12.77 -24.27 4.45
C LEU A 41 -12.35 -24.26 5.93
N CYS A 42 -12.89 -23.33 6.73
CA CYS A 42 -12.70 -23.29 8.18
C CYS A 42 -13.67 -24.23 8.93
N GLY A 43 -14.84 -24.50 8.37
CA GLY A 43 -15.87 -25.38 8.96
C GLY A 43 -15.67 -26.87 8.68
N GLU A 44 -15.05 -27.24 7.56
CA GLU A 44 -14.63 -28.61 7.27
C GLU A 44 -13.39 -28.96 8.10
N GLY A 45 -13.44 -30.02 8.91
CA GLY A 45 -12.42 -30.40 9.89
C GLY A 45 -10.97 -30.21 9.39
N SER A 46 -10.21 -29.43 10.16
CA SER A 46 -8.97 -28.72 9.79
C SER A 46 -7.73 -29.57 9.49
N GLU A 47 -7.83 -30.80 8.99
CA GLU A 47 -6.67 -31.67 8.81
C GLU A 47 -5.93 -31.44 7.48
N ASN A 48 -6.56 -30.83 6.47
CA ASN A 48 -5.96 -30.73 5.11
C ASN A 48 -5.84 -29.32 4.52
N THR A 49 -6.38 -28.26 5.14
CA THR A 49 -6.30 -26.91 4.56
C THR A 49 -5.01 -26.21 4.97
N HIS A 50 -4.13 -25.95 4.00
CA HIS A 50 -2.87 -25.27 4.25
C HIS A 50 -3.12 -23.79 4.65
N PRO A 51 -2.53 -23.30 5.77
CA PRO A 51 -2.65 -21.94 6.26
C PRO A 51 -2.50 -20.83 5.21
N SER A 52 -1.52 -21.00 4.30
CA SER A 52 -1.27 -20.03 3.25
C SER A 52 -2.47 -19.87 2.31
N LYS A 53 -3.20 -20.94 2.02
CA LYS A 53 -4.34 -20.88 1.11
C LYS A 53 -5.49 -20.07 1.69
N LEU A 54 -5.70 -20.17 3.01
CA LEU A 54 -6.71 -19.39 3.72
C LEU A 54 -6.33 -17.91 3.79
N LEU A 55 -5.07 -17.60 4.11
CA LEU A 55 -4.58 -16.23 4.13
C LEU A 55 -4.59 -15.58 2.74
N GLN A 56 -4.28 -16.34 1.69
CA GLN A 56 -4.41 -15.87 0.29
C GLN A 56 -5.86 -15.58 -0.09
N LEU A 57 -6.81 -16.46 0.25
CA LEU A 57 -8.23 -16.24 -0.01
C LEU A 57 -8.77 -15.02 0.78
N TYR A 58 -8.35 -14.86 2.03
CA TYR A 58 -8.67 -13.68 2.83
C TYR A 58 -8.15 -12.40 2.17
N THR A 59 -6.87 -12.40 1.77
CA THR A 59 -6.24 -11.27 1.09
C THR A 59 -6.98 -10.91 -0.19
N GLN A 60 -7.39 -11.90 -0.98
CA GLN A 60 -8.16 -11.68 -2.20
C GLN A 60 -9.53 -11.03 -1.90
N ALA A 61 -10.22 -11.49 -0.85
CA ALA A 61 -11.49 -10.89 -0.44
C ALA A 61 -11.32 -9.44 0.04
N VAL A 62 -10.28 -9.18 0.84
CA VAL A 62 -9.91 -7.82 1.27
C VAL A 62 -9.69 -6.92 0.05
N LEU A 63 -8.91 -7.40 -0.94
CA LEU A 63 -8.69 -6.66 -2.18
C LEU A 63 -10.02 -6.41 -2.91
N ASP A 64 -10.83 -7.42 -3.19
CA ASP A 64 -12.06 -7.23 -3.97
C ASP A 64 -13.04 -6.25 -3.29
N ILE A 65 -13.19 -6.32 -1.96
CA ILE A 65 -14.11 -5.45 -1.21
C ILE A 65 -13.60 -4.01 -1.17
N THR A 66 -12.34 -3.81 -0.80
CA THR A 66 -11.76 -2.47 -0.70
C THR A 66 -11.71 -1.77 -2.06
N TYR A 67 -11.64 -2.52 -3.17
CA TYR A 67 -11.57 -1.93 -4.51
C TYR A 67 -12.85 -1.18 -4.84
N PHE A 68 -13.99 -1.74 -4.45
CA PHE A 68 -15.29 -1.11 -4.62
C PHE A 68 -15.38 0.20 -3.81
N GLU A 69 -14.92 0.19 -2.57
CA GLU A 69 -14.94 1.39 -1.72
C GLU A 69 -13.95 2.47 -2.19
N GLU A 70 -12.76 2.08 -2.66
CA GLU A 70 -11.80 2.99 -3.31
C GLU A 70 -12.40 3.63 -4.56
N SER A 71 -13.10 2.84 -5.39
CA SER A 71 -13.72 3.34 -6.62
C SER A 71 -14.80 4.39 -6.31
N GLN A 72 -15.61 4.17 -5.26
CA GLN A 72 -16.58 5.17 -4.83
C GLN A 72 -15.93 6.48 -4.38
N LEU A 73 -14.81 6.41 -3.63
CA LEU A 73 -14.08 7.63 -3.25
C LEU A 73 -13.57 8.41 -4.46
N VAL A 74 -13.13 7.71 -5.51
CA VAL A 74 -12.70 8.33 -6.76
C VAL A 74 -13.88 8.93 -7.52
N ASP A 75 -15.00 8.20 -7.63
CA ASP A 75 -16.21 8.67 -8.31
C ASP A 75 -16.84 9.90 -7.64
N GLU A 76 -16.69 10.01 -6.31
CA GLU A 76 -17.17 11.13 -5.50
C GLU A 76 -16.15 12.27 -5.34
N ASP A 77 -15.00 12.20 -6.04
CA ASP A 77 -13.90 13.18 -5.95
C ASP A 77 -13.43 13.43 -4.51
N PHE A 78 -13.29 12.38 -3.70
CA PHE A 78 -12.84 12.40 -2.31
C PHE A 78 -13.49 13.52 -1.46
N PRO A 79 -14.75 13.36 -1.03
CA PRO A 79 -15.48 14.38 -0.28
C PRO A 79 -14.70 14.86 0.96
N GLU A 80 -14.62 16.18 1.17
CA GLU A 80 -13.74 16.78 2.17
C GLU A 80 -13.98 16.28 3.60
N GLU A 81 -15.26 16.12 3.97
CA GLU A 81 -15.69 15.78 5.34
C GLU A 81 -15.46 14.31 5.71
N THR A 82 -15.33 13.41 4.74
CA THR A 82 -15.38 11.95 5.00
C THR A 82 -14.20 11.18 4.40
N SER A 83 -13.54 11.74 3.38
CA SER A 83 -12.53 11.02 2.61
C SER A 83 -11.29 10.67 3.44
N LEU A 84 -10.84 11.55 4.34
CA LEU A 84 -9.63 11.30 5.13
C LEU A 84 -9.79 10.09 6.05
N GLU A 85 -10.90 10.02 6.77
CA GLU A 85 -11.24 8.90 7.66
C GLU A 85 -11.37 7.62 6.85
N LYS A 86 -12.05 7.67 5.70
CA LYS A 86 -12.22 6.50 4.84
C LYS A 86 -10.90 6.01 4.23
N VAL A 87 -10.02 6.91 3.80
CA VAL A 87 -8.68 6.57 3.30
C VAL A 87 -7.84 5.91 4.41
N LYS A 88 -7.90 6.42 5.65
CA LYS A 88 -7.23 5.79 6.80
C LYS A 88 -7.78 4.39 7.08
N GLU A 89 -9.11 4.23 7.07
CA GLU A 89 -9.77 2.95 7.25
C GLU A 89 -9.31 1.94 6.19
N LEU A 90 -9.43 2.29 4.91
CA LEU A 90 -9.05 1.44 3.78
C LEU A 90 -7.57 1.06 3.80
N THR A 91 -6.70 2.03 4.08
CA THR A 91 -5.26 1.77 4.20
C THR A 91 -4.96 0.77 5.33
N SER A 92 -5.69 0.87 6.46
CA SER A 92 -5.58 -0.07 7.57
C SER A 92 -6.12 -1.46 7.18
N VAL A 93 -7.27 -1.55 6.52
CA VAL A 93 -7.83 -2.83 6.08
C VAL A 93 -6.90 -3.53 5.07
N LEU A 94 -6.24 -2.76 4.20
CA LEU A 94 -5.23 -3.28 3.28
C LEU A 94 -3.92 -3.71 3.97
N SER A 95 -3.63 -3.32 5.22
CA SER A 95 -2.49 -3.85 5.98
C SER A 95 -2.82 -5.13 6.74
N GLU A 96 -4.10 -5.33 7.10
CA GLU A 96 -4.57 -6.47 7.90
C GLU A 96 -4.04 -7.83 7.41
N PRO A 97 -3.96 -8.14 6.09
CA PRO A 97 -3.44 -9.44 5.65
C PRO A 97 -1.98 -9.71 6.04
N GLU A 98 -1.11 -8.68 6.04
CA GLU A 98 0.29 -8.82 6.46
C GLU A 98 0.41 -8.93 7.98
N ASP A 99 -0.41 -8.14 8.70
CA ASP A 99 -0.49 -8.19 10.15
C ASP A 99 -0.92 -9.59 10.61
N LEU A 100 -1.90 -10.19 9.94
CA LEU A 100 -2.36 -11.55 10.18
C LEU A 100 -1.30 -12.62 9.95
N VAL A 101 -0.48 -12.50 8.90
CA VAL A 101 0.65 -13.44 8.69
C VAL A 101 1.59 -13.40 9.89
N THR A 102 1.89 -12.19 10.37
CA THR A 102 2.77 -11.95 11.53
C THR A 102 2.15 -12.49 12.83
N GLU A 103 0.87 -12.22 13.07
CA GLU A 103 0.14 -12.65 14.27
C GLU A 103 -0.05 -14.16 14.35
N CYS A 104 -0.17 -14.84 13.20
CA CYS A 104 -0.32 -16.29 13.13
C CYS A 104 0.93 -17.08 13.59
N SER A 105 1.96 -16.39 14.12
CA SER A 105 3.24 -16.97 14.58
C SER A 105 3.97 -17.75 13.48
N ILE A 106 3.67 -17.43 12.23
CA ILE A 106 4.44 -17.84 11.08
C ILE A 106 5.48 -16.73 10.95
N ASN A 107 6.65 -16.90 11.59
CA ASN A 107 7.78 -15.97 11.45
C ASN A 107 8.41 -16.07 10.04
N GLU A 108 7.57 -16.06 9.00
CA GLU A 108 7.95 -16.05 7.61
C GLU A 108 7.55 -14.71 7.01
N ASP A 109 8.35 -14.24 6.06
CA ASP A 109 8.03 -13.05 5.28
C ASP A 109 6.63 -13.19 4.65
N PRO A 110 5.75 -12.16 4.72
CA PRO A 110 4.45 -12.17 4.05
C PRO A 110 4.50 -12.62 2.58
N ILE A 111 5.60 -12.33 1.87
CA ILE A 111 5.82 -12.78 0.49
C ILE A 111 5.82 -14.32 0.38
N ASN A 112 6.38 -15.04 1.34
CA ASN A 112 6.45 -16.50 1.31
C ASN A 112 5.09 -17.17 1.51
N ILE A 113 4.17 -16.50 2.21
CA ILE A 113 2.85 -17.03 2.54
C ILE A 113 1.79 -16.57 1.54
N LEU A 114 1.73 -15.27 1.26
CA LEU A 114 0.73 -14.67 0.37
C LEU A 114 1.15 -14.77 -1.10
N GLY A 115 2.44 -14.85 -1.38
CA GLY A 115 2.99 -14.78 -2.72
C GLY A 115 3.21 -13.34 -3.19
N THR A 116 4.18 -13.18 -4.09
CA THR A 116 4.61 -11.87 -4.61
C THR A 116 3.46 -11.05 -5.18
N GLU A 117 2.57 -11.65 -5.97
CA GLU A 117 1.49 -10.93 -6.66
C GLU A 117 0.51 -10.25 -5.69
N LEU A 118 0.11 -10.95 -4.62
CA LEU A 118 -0.82 -10.41 -3.64
C LEU A 118 -0.17 -9.32 -2.80
N VAL A 119 1.07 -9.53 -2.34
CA VAL A 119 1.80 -8.52 -1.57
C VAL A 119 2.04 -7.27 -2.41
N GLU A 120 2.51 -7.43 -3.64
CA GLU A 120 2.70 -6.34 -4.60
C GLU A 120 1.40 -5.55 -4.81
N CYS A 121 0.26 -6.24 -4.96
CA CYS A 121 -1.04 -5.62 -5.10
C CYS A 121 -1.47 -4.83 -3.84
N LEU A 122 -1.25 -5.35 -2.64
CA LEU A 122 -1.55 -4.63 -1.38
C LEU A 122 -0.76 -3.33 -1.26
N TYR A 123 0.53 -3.35 -1.61
CA TYR A 123 1.37 -2.14 -1.59
C TYR A 123 1.02 -1.17 -2.71
N TRP A 124 0.77 -1.69 -3.92
CA TRP A 124 0.27 -0.87 -5.04
C TRP A 124 -0.99 -0.10 -4.63
N ARG A 125 -1.98 -0.79 -4.08
CA ARG A 125 -3.29 -0.18 -3.78
C ARG A 125 -3.25 0.83 -2.65
N ARG A 126 -2.49 0.57 -1.58
CA ARG A 126 -2.25 1.57 -0.53
C ARG A 126 -1.57 2.82 -1.09
N GLY A 127 -0.54 2.63 -1.92
CA GLY A 127 0.18 3.73 -2.56
C GLY A 127 -0.69 4.54 -3.53
N ALA A 128 -1.45 3.85 -4.38
CA ALA A 128 -2.35 4.46 -5.36
C ALA A 128 -3.51 5.21 -4.69
N LEU A 129 -4.13 4.65 -3.65
CA LEU A 129 -5.18 5.33 -2.89
C LEU A 129 -4.68 6.65 -2.29
N LEU A 130 -3.51 6.63 -1.66
CA LEU A 130 -2.89 7.84 -1.09
C LEU A 130 -2.52 8.85 -2.18
N TYR A 131 -2.03 8.39 -3.33
CA TYR A 131 -1.78 9.26 -4.49
C TYR A 131 -3.07 9.94 -4.95
N MET A 132 -4.16 9.20 -5.18
CA MET A 132 -5.43 9.76 -5.67
C MET A 132 -6.02 10.75 -4.67
N TYR A 133 -5.96 10.44 -3.38
CA TYR A 133 -6.35 11.36 -2.32
C TYR A 133 -5.52 12.64 -2.36
N CYS A 134 -4.19 12.54 -2.35
CA CYS A 134 -3.28 13.70 -2.42
C CYS A 134 -3.49 14.53 -3.69
N HIS A 135 -3.69 13.85 -4.82
CA HIS A 135 -3.95 14.49 -6.11
C HIS A 135 -5.22 15.35 -6.09
N THR A 136 -6.23 14.92 -5.33
CA THR A 136 -7.50 15.63 -5.21
C THR A 136 -7.38 16.79 -4.22
N VAL A 137 -6.87 16.53 -3.01
CA VAL A 137 -6.84 17.56 -1.96
C VAL A 137 -5.78 18.64 -2.19
N LYS A 138 -4.74 18.40 -3.01
CA LYS A 138 -3.76 19.44 -3.36
C LYS A 138 -4.37 20.63 -4.11
N GLU A 139 -5.50 20.43 -4.78
CA GLU A 139 -6.23 21.49 -5.48
C GLU A 139 -7.12 22.31 -4.53
N ARG A 140 -7.30 21.86 -3.29
CA ARG A 140 -8.09 22.55 -2.25
C ARG A 140 -7.15 23.40 -1.37
N SER A 141 -6.81 24.58 -1.87
CA SER A 141 -5.80 25.46 -1.24
C SER A 141 -6.05 25.74 0.25
N GLU A 142 -7.30 25.99 0.67
CA GLU A 142 -7.65 26.27 2.08
C GLU A 142 -7.42 25.05 2.96
N TRP A 143 -7.98 23.90 2.58
CA TRP A 143 -7.78 22.63 3.29
C TRP A 143 -6.31 22.25 3.41
N LEU A 144 -5.52 22.42 2.33
CA LEU A 144 -4.10 22.07 2.31
C LEU A 144 -3.28 22.92 3.29
N GLN A 145 -3.59 24.21 3.42
CA GLN A 145 -2.92 25.10 4.37
C GLN A 145 -3.16 24.65 5.82
N GLU A 146 -4.39 24.26 6.14
CA GLU A 146 -4.76 23.80 7.48
C GLU A 146 -4.22 22.40 7.79
N ASN A 147 -4.04 21.55 6.77
CA ASN A 147 -3.75 20.12 6.92
C ASN A 147 -2.39 19.70 6.34
N ILE A 148 -1.45 20.63 6.19
CA ILE A 148 -0.14 20.37 5.55
C ILE A 148 0.64 19.20 6.16
N ALA A 149 0.55 19.00 7.48
CA ALA A 149 1.22 17.90 8.16
C ALA A 149 0.61 16.54 7.78
N ILE A 150 -0.72 16.48 7.67
CA ILE A 150 -1.46 15.30 7.23
C ILE A 150 -1.11 15.00 5.77
N PHE A 151 -1.13 16.03 4.92
CA PHE A 151 -0.76 15.90 3.51
C PHE A 151 0.66 15.36 3.34
N LYS A 152 1.66 15.94 4.03
CA LYS A 152 3.05 15.46 4.01
C LYS A 152 3.17 14.00 4.48
N LYS A 153 2.39 13.60 5.48
CA LYS A 153 2.34 12.21 5.93
C LYS A 153 1.78 11.30 4.83
N CYS A 154 0.66 11.67 4.20
CA CYS A 154 0.07 10.91 3.10
C CYS A 154 1.03 10.74 1.91
N LEU A 155 1.78 11.79 1.56
CA LEU A 155 2.84 11.69 0.53
C LEU A 155 3.93 10.71 0.93
N ASN A 156 4.42 10.81 2.18
CA ASN A 156 5.48 9.93 2.67
C ASN A 156 5.04 8.46 2.65
N ASP A 157 3.86 8.18 3.21
CA ASP A 157 3.30 6.83 3.29
C ASP A 157 3.02 6.29 1.86
N GLY A 158 2.45 7.11 0.98
CA GLY A 158 2.15 6.75 -0.40
C GLY A 158 3.39 6.38 -1.19
N VAL A 159 4.43 7.23 -1.13
CA VAL A 159 5.72 6.94 -1.77
C VAL A 159 6.37 5.70 -1.16
N HIS A 160 6.35 5.55 0.16
CA HIS A 160 6.88 4.35 0.82
C HIS A 160 6.23 3.07 0.29
N TYR A 161 4.90 3.05 0.18
CA TYR A 161 4.19 1.87 -0.32
C TYR A 161 4.51 1.57 -1.79
N LEU A 162 4.55 2.58 -2.66
CA LEU A 162 4.90 2.38 -4.07
C LEU A 162 6.36 1.93 -4.25
N MET A 163 7.29 2.48 -3.46
CA MET A 163 8.68 2.01 -3.46
C MET A 163 8.79 0.55 -3.05
N LYS A 164 8.03 0.14 -2.03
CA LYS A 164 8.01 -1.24 -1.56
C LYS A 164 7.40 -2.17 -2.59
N MET A 165 6.30 -1.77 -3.24
CA MET A 165 5.71 -2.47 -4.39
C MET A 165 6.75 -2.74 -5.48
N LEU A 166 7.49 -1.72 -5.90
CA LEU A 166 8.53 -1.80 -6.93
C LEU A 166 9.76 -2.64 -6.52
N SER A 167 9.85 -3.08 -5.26
CA SER A 167 10.98 -3.85 -4.74
C SER A 167 10.72 -5.36 -4.67
N PHE A 168 9.47 -5.82 -4.83
CA PHE A 168 9.12 -7.23 -4.67
C PHE A 168 9.55 -8.11 -5.84
N ARG A 169 9.76 -7.53 -7.02
CA ARG A 169 10.27 -8.26 -8.19
C ARG A 169 11.73 -7.91 -8.41
N CYS A 170 12.56 -8.94 -8.51
CA CYS A 170 13.95 -8.78 -8.91
C CYS A 170 14.02 -8.61 -10.43
N PRO A 171 14.80 -7.66 -10.97
CA PRO A 171 15.06 -7.56 -12.39
C PRO A 171 15.53 -8.90 -12.95
N LEU A 172 14.93 -9.34 -14.06
CA LEU A 172 15.33 -10.58 -14.69
C LEU A 172 16.75 -10.39 -15.24
N ARG A 173 17.70 -11.21 -14.77
CA ARG A 173 18.93 -11.44 -15.54
C ARG A 173 18.53 -12.23 -16.76
N ILE A 174 18.32 -11.54 -17.88
CA ILE A 174 18.02 -12.17 -19.16
C ILE A 174 19.26 -12.99 -19.52
N ASN A 175 19.24 -14.28 -19.17
CA ASN A 175 20.23 -15.23 -19.66
C ASN A 175 20.10 -15.32 -21.19
N GLU A 176 21.24 -15.52 -21.86
CA GLU A 176 21.38 -15.57 -23.33
C GLU A 176 20.47 -16.62 -24.02
N ASP A 177 19.81 -17.49 -23.26
CA ASP A 177 18.92 -18.56 -23.76
C ASP A 177 17.44 -18.15 -23.94
N VAL A 178 17.02 -16.96 -23.47
CA VAL A 178 15.66 -16.45 -23.75
C VAL A 178 15.74 -15.40 -24.85
N SER A 179 15.43 -15.82 -26.08
CA SER A 179 15.32 -14.91 -27.22
C SER A 179 14.07 -14.03 -27.08
N LEU A 180 14.16 -12.94 -26.33
CA LEU A 180 13.18 -11.86 -26.43
C LEU A 180 13.32 -11.23 -27.82
N GLN A 181 12.28 -11.36 -28.64
CA GLN A 181 12.28 -10.84 -30.01
C GLN A 181 12.30 -9.30 -30.04
N ASP A 182 11.83 -8.66 -28.97
CA ASP A 182 11.79 -7.21 -28.81
C ASP A 182 12.83 -6.73 -27.78
N LYS A 183 13.73 -5.87 -28.26
CA LYS A 183 14.81 -5.28 -27.44
C LYS A 183 14.27 -4.30 -26.41
N ASP A 184 13.16 -3.63 -26.72
CA ASP A 184 12.59 -2.62 -25.82
C ASP A 184 11.90 -3.31 -24.63
N THR A 185 11.14 -4.38 -24.88
CA THR A 185 10.61 -5.24 -23.82
C THR A 185 11.73 -5.85 -22.96
N ALA A 186 12.81 -6.35 -23.58
CA ALA A 186 13.96 -6.88 -22.84
C ALA A 186 14.59 -5.83 -21.92
N ARG A 187 14.74 -4.60 -22.41
CA ARG A 187 15.24 -3.49 -21.62
C ARG A 187 14.34 -3.19 -20.43
N LEU A 188 13.03 -3.05 -20.63
CA LEU A 188 12.06 -2.77 -19.56
C LEU A 188 12.12 -3.84 -18.45
N LEU A 189 12.16 -5.13 -18.83
CA LEU A 189 12.25 -6.24 -17.87
C LEU A 189 13.58 -6.23 -17.10
N SER A 190 14.68 -5.83 -17.75
CA SER A 190 15.99 -5.69 -17.10
C SER A 190 16.07 -4.48 -16.16
N GLU A 191 15.23 -3.46 -16.37
CA GLU A 191 15.06 -2.31 -15.48
C GLU A 191 14.05 -2.60 -14.34
N GLY A 192 13.43 -3.78 -14.32
CA GLY A 192 12.45 -4.19 -13.31
C GLY A 192 11.03 -3.66 -13.58
N ILE A 193 10.72 -3.29 -14.81
CA ILE A 193 9.40 -2.83 -15.25
C ILE A 193 8.67 -4.00 -15.90
N PHE A 194 7.71 -4.58 -15.18
CA PHE A 194 7.02 -5.80 -15.60
C PHE A 194 5.58 -5.58 -16.08
N SER A 195 5.02 -4.39 -15.85
CA SER A 195 3.64 -4.06 -16.22
C SER A 195 3.42 -2.55 -16.23
N ASP A 196 2.31 -2.12 -16.83
CA ASP A 196 1.84 -0.72 -16.78
C ASP A 196 1.70 -0.21 -15.34
N THR A 197 1.34 -1.09 -14.40
CA THR A 197 1.26 -0.77 -12.97
C THR A 197 2.61 -0.33 -12.39
N HIS A 198 3.73 -0.93 -12.83
CA HIS A 198 5.07 -0.50 -12.39
C HIS A 198 5.38 0.90 -12.89
N LEU A 199 5.04 1.21 -14.15
CA LEU A 199 5.20 2.55 -14.70
C LEU A 199 4.35 3.58 -13.96
N LEU A 200 3.07 3.26 -13.69
CA LEU A 200 2.20 4.12 -12.90
C LEU A 200 2.74 4.35 -11.48
N ALA A 201 3.28 3.31 -10.83
CA ALA A 201 3.91 3.45 -9.51
C ALA A 201 5.10 4.40 -9.53
N MET A 202 5.92 4.35 -10.58
CA MET A 202 7.04 5.28 -10.77
C MET A 202 6.54 6.72 -10.95
N VAL A 203 5.53 6.93 -11.80
CA VAL A 203 4.94 8.25 -12.07
C VAL A 203 4.31 8.83 -10.80
N TYR A 204 3.45 8.06 -10.12
CA TYR A 204 2.77 8.49 -8.89
C TYR A 204 3.78 8.82 -7.79
N SER A 205 4.82 7.99 -7.62
CA SER A 205 5.89 8.26 -6.65
C SER A 205 6.62 9.56 -6.99
N GLY A 206 6.93 9.78 -8.27
CA GLY A 206 7.60 10.99 -8.75
C GLY A 206 6.79 12.26 -8.52
N GLU A 207 5.50 12.23 -8.85
CA GLU A 207 4.61 13.37 -8.61
C GLU A 207 4.43 13.67 -7.11
N MET A 208 4.25 12.64 -6.28
CA MET A 208 4.18 12.85 -4.82
C MET A 208 5.49 13.42 -4.26
N CYS A 209 6.65 12.96 -4.74
CA CYS A 209 7.94 13.54 -4.38
C CYS A 209 8.03 15.01 -4.81
N TYR A 210 7.56 15.34 -6.01
CA TYR A 210 7.51 16.71 -6.50
C TYR A 210 6.63 17.61 -5.63
N TRP A 211 5.42 17.18 -5.26
CA TRP A 211 4.54 17.93 -4.36
C TRP A 211 5.18 18.08 -2.97
N GLY A 212 5.81 17.03 -2.45
CA GLY A 212 6.54 17.08 -1.18
C GLY A 212 7.67 18.12 -1.20
N LEU A 213 8.43 18.18 -2.29
CA LEU A 213 9.49 19.19 -2.47
C LEU A 213 8.97 20.60 -2.58
N LYS A 214 7.89 20.80 -3.33
CA LYS A 214 7.25 22.12 -3.48
C LYS A 214 6.85 22.69 -2.12
N LEU A 215 6.25 21.85 -1.27
CA LEU A 215 5.82 22.22 0.09
C LEU A 215 6.97 22.35 1.11
N CYS A 216 8.15 21.79 0.82
CA CYS A 216 9.35 22.02 1.63
C CYS A 216 10.07 23.31 1.21
N GLY A 217 10.09 23.63 -0.09
CA GLY A 217 10.68 24.87 -0.61
C GLY A 217 9.90 26.14 -0.24
N GLU A 218 8.58 26.03 -0.04
CA GLU A 218 7.73 27.15 0.40
C GLU A 218 7.88 27.47 1.91
N GLY A 219 8.52 26.60 2.70
CA GLY A 219 8.64 26.73 4.17
C GLY A 219 10.00 27.17 4.71
N GLU A 220 11.06 27.24 3.90
CA GLU A 220 12.42 27.59 4.36
C GLU A 220 12.70 29.11 4.40
N GLN A 221 11.69 29.97 4.14
CA GLN A 221 11.86 31.42 4.20
C GLN A 221 11.39 32.07 5.52
N GLU A 222 10.75 31.32 6.41
CA GLU A 222 10.26 31.83 7.71
C GLU A 222 10.66 30.92 8.87
N SER A 223 11.93 30.97 9.30
CA SER A 223 12.37 30.82 10.70
C SER A 223 13.85 30.44 10.76
N LEU A 224 14.72 31.45 10.70
CA LEU A 224 16.10 31.32 11.14
C LEU A 224 16.37 32.39 12.19
N GLU A 225 15.74 32.23 13.36
CA GLU A 225 16.18 32.84 14.60
C GLU A 225 16.22 31.76 15.69
N THR A 226 17.43 31.28 15.96
CA THR A 226 17.83 30.53 17.16
C THR A 226 17.73 31.43 18.40
N PRO A 227 17.46 30.87 19.61
CA PRO A 227 18.61 30.45 20.45
C PRO A 227 18.41 29.21 21.35
N ASP A 228 19.47 28.39 21.38
CA ASP A 228 20.12 27.61 22.46
C ASP A 228 19.40 26.56 23.37
N PRO A 229 20.16 25.58 23.93
CA PRO A 229 19.68 24.22 24.19
C PRO A 229 19.66 23.76 25.67
N ALA A 230 19.10 22.55 25.87
CA ALA A 230 19.27 21.55 26.97
C ALA A 230 18.10 21.40 27.99
N PRO A 231 18.02 20.29 28.77
CA PRO A 231 18.21 18.86 28.43
C PRO A 231 17.14 17.89 29.03
N ASP A 232 17.16 16.64 28.54
CA ASP A 232 16.85 15.36 29.22
C ASP A 232 15.39 14.89 29.45
N SER A 233 15.11 13.63 29.04
CA SER A 233 14.40 12.55 29.78
C SER A 233 13.54 11.61 28.90
N GLY A 234 13.93 10.32 28.81
CA GLY A 234 12.98 9.18 28.75
C GLY A 234 12.95 8.28 27.49
N PRO A 235 13.11 6.94 27.62
CA PRO A 235 13.17 6.03 26.48
C PRO A 235 11.78 5.52 26.07
N GLY A 236 11.31 5.94 24.90
CA GLY A 236 10.10 5.42 24.27
C GLY A 236 10.44 4.87 22.90
N CYS A 237 10.50 3.54 22.77
CA CYS A 237 10.63 2.85 21.50
C CYS A 237 9.37 3.06 20.65
N ARG A 238 9.39 4.11 19.82
CA ARG A 238 8.57 4.21 18.61
C ARG A 238 9.55 4.33 17.47
N SER A 239 9.46 3.42 16.51
CA SER A 239 10.18 3.50 15.25
C SER A 239 9.67 4.73 14.49
N HIS A 240 10.21 5.90 14.81
CA HIS A 240 10.09 7.09 13.98
C HIS A 240 10.93 6.78 12.74
N SER A 241 10.28 6.29 11.67
CA SER A 241 10.93 6.26 10.36
C SER A 241 11.39 7.69 10.06
N ALA A 242 12.68 7.86 9.79
CA ALA A 242 13.23 9.17 9.44
C ALA A 242 12.39 9.80 8.30
N PRO A 243 12.19 11.14 8.29
CA PRO A 243 11.47 11.80 7.21
C PRO A 243 12.08 11.42 5.86
N LEU A 244 11.26 11.07 4.86
CA LEU A 244 11.77 10.72 3.54
C LEU A 244 12.39 11.96 2.88
N ASP A 245 13.57 11.80 2.31
CA ASP A 245 14.16 12.81 1.43
C ASP A 245 13.52 12.69 0.04
N PHE A 246 12.47 13.49 -0.19
CA PHE A 246 11.78 13.52 -1.48
C PHE A 246 12.69 13.87 -2.66
N ARG A 247 13.79 14.61 -2.43
CA ARG A 247 14.74 15.00 -3.48
C ARG A 247 15.55 13.80 -3.91
N GLU A 248 16.18 13.13 -2.96
CA GLU A 248 17.00 11.95 -3.25
C GLU A 248 16.14 10.80 -3.76
N LEU A 249 14.95 10.60 -3.20
CA LEU A 249 14.04 9.56 -3.66
C LEU A 249 13.53 9.84 -5.08
N GLY A 250 13.10 11.06 -5.37
CA GLY A 250 12.72 11.48 -6.71
C GLY A 250 13.86 11.31 -7.73
N LYS A 251 15.09 11.70 -7.37
CA LYS A 251 16.28 11.46 -8.21
C LYS A 251 16.50 9.97 -8.44
N SER A 252 16.42 9.15 -7.41
CA SER A 252 16.64 7.70 -7.51
C SER A 252 15.63 7.01 -8.46
N MET A 253 14.39 7.52 -8.50
CA MET A 253 13.37 7.04 -9.44
C MET A 253 13.67 7.43 -10.88
N LEU A 254 14.16 8.66 -11.10
CA LEU A 254 14.57 9.13 -12.42
C LEU A 254 15.86 8.46 -12.91
N THR A 255 16.75 8.03 -12.00
CA THR A 255 18.01 7.38 -12.36
C THR A 255 17.91 5.87 -12.48
N LYS A 256 16.87 5.22 -11.92
CA LYS A 256 16.55 3.80 -12.15
C LYS A 256 16.44 3.45 -13.65
N SER A 257 16.04 4.40 -14.49
CA SER A 257 15.97 4.27 -15.96
C SER A 257 17.27 4.64 -16.69
N THR A 258 18.39 4.83 -15.97
CA THR A 258 19.69 5.26 -16.54
C THR A 258 20.92 4.48 -16.08
N CYS A 259 20.77 3.27 -15.54
CA CYS A 259 21.94 2.38 -15.37
C CYS A 259 22.37 1.83 -16.73
N SER A 260 23.42 2.43 -17.30
CA SER A 260 24.26 1.85 -18.36
C SER A 260 25.09 0.68 -17.85
#